data_AF-A0A941UGC0-F1
#
_entry.id   AF-A0A941UGC0-F1
#
_cell.length_a   1.000
_cell.length_b   1.000
_cell.length_c   1.000
_cell.angle_alpha   90.00
_cell.angle_beta   90.00
_cell.angle_gamma   90.00
#
_symmetry.space_group_name_H-M   'P 1'
#
loop_
_entity.id
_entity.type
_entity.pdbx_description
1 polymer ?
#
loop_
_entity_poly.entity_id
_entity_poly.type
_entity_poly.pdbx_seq_one_letter_code
_entity_poly.pdbx_strand_id
1 'polypeptide(L)' 'MAEKGKSKTDVGARADAKGRVQRCSICGNKVEVVLSVSPSGKKRMKRTCCEG' A
#
# COMPACT_ATOMS: atom_id res chain seq x y z
N MET A 1 -7.19 18.82 15.87
CA MET A 1 -5.93 19.17 15.17
C MET A 1 -6.08 18.74 13.72
N ALA A 2 -6.48 19.64 12.81
CA ALA A 2 -6.49 19.34 11.38
C ALA A 2 -5.03 19.42 10.91
N GLU A 3 -4.38 18.27 10.81
CA GLU A 3 -3.04 18.17 10.26
C GLU A 3 -3.09 18.72 8.84
N LYS A 4 -2.55 19.94 8.63
CA LYS A 4 -2.44 20.58 7.33
C LYS A 4 -1.76 19.59 6.38
N GLY A 5 -2.58 18.94 5.55
CA GLY A 5 -2.19 17.83 4.71
C GLY A 5 -0.97 18.21 3.89
N LYS A 6 0.12 17.48 4.10
CA LYS A 6 1.36 17.57 3.32
C LYS A 6 0.97 17.70 1.85
N SER A 7 1.24 18.86 1.27
CA SER A 7 0.79 19.23 -0.07
C SER A 7 1.13 18.13 -1.07
N LYS A 8 0.24 17.90 -2.05
CA LYS A 8 0.45 16.92 -3.13
C LYS A 8 1.78 17.15 -3.87
N THR A 9 2.40 18.32 -3.77
CA THR A 9 3.67 18.70 -4.39
C THR A 9 4.91 18.35 -3.55
N ASP A 10 4.74 18.04 -2.27
CA ASP A 10 5.87 17.74 -1.38
C ASP A 10 6.42 16.34 -1.65
N VAL A 11 7.52 16.28 -2.40
CA VAL A 11 8.15 15.02 -2.84
C VAL A 11 8.72 14.25 -1.65
N GLY A 12 9.22 14.95 -0.62
CA GLY A 12 9.75 14.35 0.61
C GLY A 12 8.66 13.63 1.41
N ALA A 13 7.50 14.26 1.60
CA ALA A 13 6.31 13.69 2.21
C ALA A 13 5.79 12.47 1.45
N ARG A 14 5.87 12.47 0.11
CA ARG A 14 5.47 11.33 -0.71
C ARG A 14 6.45 10.16 -0.60
N ALA A 15 7.76 10.45 -0.52
CA ALA A 15 8.77 9.42 -0.31
C ALA A 15 8.62 8.78 1.08
N ASP A 16 8.42 9.58 2.12
CA ASP A 16 8.12 9.13 3.48
C ASP A 16 6.85 8.26 3.51
N ALA A 17 5.75 8.72 2.90
CA ALA A 17 4.51 7.96 2.83
C ALA A 17 4.65 6.63 2.06
N LYS A 18 5.52 6.57 1.04
CA LYS A 18 5.84 5.33 0.32
C LYS A 18 6.71 4.38 1.13
N GLY A 19 7.64 4.90 1.95
CA GLY A 19 8.52 4.12 2.81
C GLY A 19 7.83 3.55 4.05
N ARG A 20 6.70 4.15 4.47
CA ARG A 20 5.89 3.63 5.57
C ARG A 20 5.36 2.23 5.22
N VAL A 21 5.80 1.25 6.01
CA VAL A 21 5.31 -0.13 5.96
C VAL A 21 3.78 -0.09 6.07
N GLN A 22 3.11 -0.41 4.97
CA GLN A 22 1.67 -0.53 4.95
C GLN A 22 1.31 -1.78 5.76
N ARG A 23 0.66 -1.59 6.90
CA ARG A 23 0.14 -2.69 7.73
C ARG A 23 -1.34 -2.88 7.44
N CYS A 24 -1.78 -4.12 7.47
CA CYS A 24 -3.18 -4.48 7.28
C CYS A 24 -3.99 -4.00 8.49
N SER A 25 -5.04 -3.20 8.29
CA SER A 25 -5.90 -2.76 9.40
C SER A 25 -6.68 -3.90 10.08
N ILE A 26 -6.72 -5.08 9.44
CA ILE A 26 -7.48 -6.25 9.90
C ILE A 26 -6.59 -7.19 10.72
N CYS A 27 -5.48 -7.65 10.16
CA CYS A 27 -4.60 -8.64 10.79
C CYS A 27 -3.26 -8.07 11.29
N GLY A 28 -2.98 -6.77 11.11
CA GLY A 28 -1.76 -6.11 11.60
C GLY A 28 -0.47 -6.48 10.85
N ASN A 29 -0.49 -7.53 10.03
CA ASN A 29 0.64 -7.97 9.21
C ASN A 29 1.04 -6.96 8.14
N LYS A 30 2.29 -7.05 7.70
CA LYS A 30 2.81 -6.27 6.58
C LYS A 30 2.02 -6.61 5.31
N VAL A 31 1.49 -5.60 4.65
CA VAL A 31 0.84 -5.75 3.35
C VAL A 31 1.91 -5.99 2.30
N GLU A 32 1.91 -7.18 1.73
CA GLU A 32 2.72 -7.50 0.57
C GLU A 32 1.91 -7.24 -0.69
N VAL A 33 2.52 -6.53 -1.63
CA VAL A 33 1.90 -6.26 -2.94
C VAL A 33 2.50 -7.22 -3.93
N VAL A 34 1.81 -8.32 -4.19
CA VAL A 34 2.23 -9.35 -5.14
C VAL A 34 1.60 -9.11 -6.50
N LEU A 35 2.37 -9.32 -7.57
CA LEU A 35 1.83 -9.34 -8.92
C LEU A 35 1.21 -10.71 -9.17
N SER A 36 -0.12 -10.76 -9.33
CA SER A 36 -0.85 -11.98 -9.64
C SER A 36 -1.31 -11.94 -11.10
N VAL A 37 -1.09 -13.04 -11.83
CA VAL A 37 -1.68 -13.22 -13.15
C VAL A 37 -3.01 -13.93 -12.98
N SER A 38 -4.10 -13.28 -13.38
CA SER A 38 -5.43 -13.90 -13.39
C SER A 38 -5.46 -15.03 -14.43
N PRO A 39 -6.31 -16.07 -14.28
CA PRO A 39 -6.43 -17.14 -15.28
C PRO A 39 -6.80 -16.63 -16.67
N SER A 40 -7.38 -15.43 -16.77
CA SER A 40 -7.65 -14.72 -18.03
C SER A 40 -6.43 -13.97 -18.61
N GLY A 41 -5.20 -14.24 -18.13
CA GLY A 41 -3.95 -13.59 -18.55
C GLY A 41 -3.76 -12.14 -18.07
N LYS A 42 -4.70 -11.58 -17.30
CA LYS A 42 -4.62 -10.18 -16.83
C LYS A 42 -3.74 -10.06 -15.59
N LYS A 43 -2.69 -9.24 -15.68
CA LYS A 43 -1.84 -8.87 -14.55
C LYS A 43 -2.62 -7.97 -13.59
N ARG A 44 -2.69 -8.35 -12.32
CA ARG A 44 -3.30 -7.56 -11.24
C ARG A 44 -2.35 -7.51 -10.06
N MET A 45 -2.19 -6.33 -9.46
CA MET A 45 -1.53 -6.24 -8.16
C MET A 45 -2.53 -6.67 -7.09
N LYS A 46 -2.19 -7.72 -6.34
CA LYS A 46 -2.96 -8.16 -5.19
C LYS A 46 -2.23 -7.71 -3.94
N ARG A 47 -2.95 -7.04 -3.04
CA ARG A 47 -2.48 -6.75 -1.69
C ARG A 47 -2.82 -7.98 -0.83
N THR A 48 -1.82 -8.77 -0.49
CA THR A 48 -1.94 -9.93 0.39
C THR A 48 -1.44 -9.51 1.76
N CYS A 49 -2.28 -9.60 2.78
CA CYS A 49 -1.90 -9.18 4.13
C CYS A 49 -2.51 -10.06 5.21
N CYS A 50 -3.75 -10.49 5.00
CA CYS A 50 -4.27 -11.64 5.68
C CYS A 50 -4.17 -12.79 4.68
N GLU A 51 -3.25 -13.70 4.93
CA GLU A 51 -3.29 -15.00 4.28
C GLU A 51 -4.66 -15.62 4.56
N GLY A 52 -5.19 -16.34 3.56
CA GLY A 52 -6.42 -17.10 3.74
C GLY A 52 -6.23 -18.20 4.77
#